data_AF-A0A817R9T6-F1
#
_entry.id   AF-A0A817R9T6-F1
#
_cell.length_a   1.000
_cell.length_b   1.000
_cell.length_c   1.000
_cell.angle_alpha   90.00
_cell.angle_beta   90.00
_cell.angle_gamma   90.00
#
_symmetry.space_group_name_H-M   'P 1'
#
loop_
_entity.id
_entity.type
_entity.pdbx_description
1 polymer ?
#
loop_
_entity_poly.entity_id
_entity_poly.type
_entity_poly.pdbx_seq_one_letter_code
_entity_poly.pdbx_strand_id
1 'polypeptide(L)'
;MACIFLHLIFLSIFLLTNSANNKNYRLVYHLNVSYAQNSSSIVLINNQIPGPLIEAELNDILIIHVTNYLPANERLSIHFHGMLVQQTPHMDGVSYITQMPIESQHSFTYVFRAYPSGTHFYHSHAGIQSVTAFGALIVHDRRKSWNISEVSSGPLLFSDLWFEPDRLTQEHNLLASPFIWQGEPTYLLINGKRDFILTVDPNKKYLLRLICATTLSTVVFGIDKHPMTIVEVDGTLIIPKENISSIELSSGQRYAVIIETKKQTKEIYLMQLAIRWRASNNGAR
;
A
#
# COMPACT_ATOMS: atom_id res chain seq x y z
N MET A 1 -33.99 -57.64 -51.14
CA MET A 1 -33.62 -57.30 -49.76
C MET A 1 -32.11 -57.16 -49.70
N ALA A 2 -31.58 -55.93 -49.78
CA ALA A 2 -30.15 -55.66 -49.57
C ALA A 2 -30.05 -54.37 -48.75
N CYS A 3 -29.56 -54.50 -47.52
CA CYS A 3 -29.42 -53.42 -46.55
C CYS A 3 -28.24 -52.52 -46.91
N ILE A 4 -28.48 -51.21 -46.98
CA ILE A 4 -27.46 -50.17 -47.03
C ILE A 4 -27.10 -49.83 -45.57
N PHE A 5 -25.88 -50.14 -45.14
CA PHE A 5 -25.36 -49.70 -43.84
C PHE A 5 -24.66 -48.35 -44.00
N LEU A 6 -25.28 -47.29 -43.49
CA LEU A 6 -24.71 -45.95 -43.37
C LEU A 6 -23.77 -45.94 -42.14
N HIS A 7 -22.46 -45.78 -42.34
CA HIS A 7 -21.52 -45.54 -41.23
C HIS A 7 -21.49 -44.05 -40.89
N LEU A 8 -22.11 -43.68 -39.77
CA LEU A 8 -21.97 -42.37 -39.15
C LEU A 8 -20.64 -42.31 -38.39
N ILE A 9 -19.69 -41.55 -38.91
CA ILE A 9 -18.44 -41.21 -38.21
C ILE A 9 -18.77 -40.08 -37.22
N PHE A 10 -18.85 -40.42 -35.93
CA PHE A 10 -18.88 -39.44 -34.85
C PHE A 10 -17.48 -38.82 -34.70
N LEU A 11 -17.30 -37.60 -35.22
CA LEU A 11 -16.11 -36.80 -34.96
C LEU A 11 -16.21 -36.23 -33.54
N SER A 12 -15.59 -36.90 -32.57
CA SER A 12 -15.47 -36.38 -31.21
C SER A 12 -14.53 -35.18 -31.20
N ILE A 13 -15.11 -33.97 -31.13
CA ILE A 13 -14.36 -32.74 -30.87
C ILE A 13 -13.88 -32.80 -29.41
N PHE A 14 -12.61 -33.15 -29.20
CA PHE A 14 -11.95 -32.92 -27.92
C PHE A 14 -11.76 -31.41 -27.75
N LEU A 15 -12.66 -30.79 -26.99
CA LEU A 15 -12.42 -29.47 -26.40
C LEU A 15 -11.26 -29.61 -25.40
N LEU A 16 -10.05 -29.28 -25.84
CA LEU A 16 -8.92 -29.02 -24.95
C LEU A 16 -9.28 -27.81 -24.08
N THR A 17 -9.81 -28.07 -22.89
CA THR A 17 -9.87 -27.05 -21.84
C THR A 17 -8.44 -26.81 -21.39
N ASN A 18 -7.87 -25.68 -21.81
CA ASN A 18 -6.68 -25.12 -21.18
C ASN A 18 -7.06 -24.75 -19.74
N SER A 19 -6.93 -25.70 -18.81
CA SER A 19 -6.92 -25.38 -17.39
C SER A 19 -5.62 -24.61 -17.14
N ALA A 20 -5.73 -23.28 -17.09
CA ALA A 20 -4.65 -22.45 -16.57
C ALA A 20 -4.31 -23.00 -15.19
N ASN A 21 -3.09 -23.51 -15.03
CA ASN A 21 -2.57 -24.01 -13.77
C ASN A 21 -2.63 -22.89 -12.72
N ASN A 22 -3.74 -22.80 -11.97
CA ASN A 22 -3.89 -21.94 -10.80
C ASN A 22 -3.11 -22.57 -9.63
N LYS A 23 -1.78 -22.59 -9.75
CA LYS A 23 -0.92 -22.90 -8.61
C LYS A 23 -0.82 -21.64 -7.78
N ASN A 24 -1.48 -21.64 -6.62
CA ASN A 24 -1.22 -20.65 -5.58
C ASN A 24 0.17 -20.93 -4.99
N TYR A 25 1.01 -19.91 -4.90
CA TYR A 25 2.33 -20.00 -4.33
C TYR A 25 2.32 -19.71 -2.83
N ARG A 26 3.37 -20.16 -2.13
CA ARG A 26 3.66 -19.73 -0.76
C ARG A 26 4.82 -18.75 -0.85
N LEU A 27 4.55 -17.47 -0.60
CA LEU A 27 5.52 -16.40 -0.72
C LEU A 27 6.03 -16.03 0.67
N VAL A 28 7.36 -16.00 0.82
CA VAL A 28 8.01 -15.74 2.12
C VAL A 28 8.63 -14.36 2.12
N TYR A 29 8.30 -13.56 3.13
CA TYR A 29 8.86 -12.23 3.37
C TYR A 29 9.44 -12.13 4.78
N HIS A 30 10.46 -11.30 4.93
CA HIS A 30 11.08 -10.99 6.23
C HIS A 30 11.02 -9.48 6.46
N LEU A 31 10.39 -9.08 7.56
CA LEU A 31 10.29 -7.69 8.01
C LEU A 31 11.02 -7.56 9.35
N ASN A 32 12.23 -7.00 9.30
CA ASN A 32 13.04 -6.66 10.45
C ASN A 32 12.72 -5.22 10.83
N VAL A 33 12.14 -5.02 12.02
CA VAL A 33 11.69 -3.71 12.48
C VAL A 33 12.64 -3.19 13.55
N SER A 34 13.23 -2.02 13.30
CA SER A 34 14.24 -1.40 14.18
C SER A 34 14.14 0.11 14.10
N TYR A 35 14.78 0.82 15.04
CA TYR A 35 14.95 2.25 14.89
C TYR A 35 15.94 2.60 13.77
N ALA A 36 15.73 3.77 13.15
CA ALA A 36 16.72 4.38 12.28
C ALA A 36 18.01 4.64 13.05
N GLN A 37 19.15 4.56 12.36
CA GLN A 37 20.44 4.88 12.96
C GLN A 37 20.44 6.32 13.50
N ASN A 38 20.90 6.49 14.74
CA ASN A 38 20.91 7.77 15.46
C ASN A 38 19.51 8.37 15.73
N SER A 39 18.45 7.57 15.68
CA SER A 39 17.10 7.95 16.13
C SER A 39 16.64 7.04 17.26
N SER A 40 15.85 7.60 18.19
CA SER A 40 15.17 6.87 19.25
C SER A 40 13.66 6.71 19.01
N SER A 41 13.16 7.12 17.84
CA SER A 41 11.71 7.23 17.61
C SER A 41 11.25 6.87 16.19
N ILE A 42 12.10 7.03 15.16
CA ILE A 42 11.80 6.66 13.77
C ILE A 42 11.91 5.15 13.62
N VAL A 43 10.79 4.47 13.37
CA VAL A 43 10.72 3.02 13.19
C VAL A 43 10.81 2.70 11.71
N LEU A 44 11.76 1.86 11.33
CA LEU A 44 11.99 1.41 9.96
C LEU A 44 11.65 -0.06 9.81
N ILE A 45 11.25 -0.44 8.59
CA ILE A 45 11.05 -1.84 8.21
C ILE A 45 12.12 -2.18 7.18
N ASN A 46 13.01 -3.11 7.51
CA ASN A 46 14.21 -3.45 6.72
C ASN A 46 15.10 -2.22 6.43
N ASN A 47 15.33 -1.37 7.44
CA ASN A 47 16.16 -0.17 7.34
C ASN A 47 15.71 0.85 6.27
N GLN A 48 14.42 0.84 5.91
CA GLN A 48 13.86 1.79 4.95
C GLN A 48 12.47 2.28 5.37
N ILE A 49 12.12 3.44 4.82
CA ILE A 49 10.77 4.02 4.85
C ILE A 49 10.44 4.50 3.42
N PRO A 50 9.34 4.01 2.82
CA PRO A 50 8.47 2.94 3.29
C PRO A 50 9.20 1.59 3.35
N GLY A 51 8.61 0.63 4.05
CA GLY A 51 9.03 -0.77 4.06
C GLY A 51 8.96 -1.42 2.67
N PRO A 52 9.56 -2.61 2.51
CA PRO A 52 9.61 -3.31 1.22
C PRO A 52 8.22 -3.60 0.66
N LEU A 53 8.09 -3.56 -0.67
CA LEU A 53 6.87 -4.00 -1.35
C LEU A 53 6.62 -5.49 -1.11
N ILE A 54 5.42 -5.82 -0.65
CA ILE A 54 4.89 -7.18 -0.65
C ILE A 54 3.99 -7.33 -1.88
N GLU A 55 4.24 -8.35 -2.68
CA GLU A 55 3.55 -8.54 -3.96
C GLU A 55 3.13 -9.99 -4.11
N ALA A 56 1.87 -10.22 -4.44
CA ALA A 56 1.31 -11.56 -4.55
C ALA A 56 0.30 -11.64 -5.68
N GLU A 57 0.00 -12.84 -6.14
CA GLU A 57 -1.17 -13.09 -6.97
C GLU A 57 -2.37 -13.44 -6.08
N LEU A 58 -3.58 -13.20 -6.59
CA LEU A 58 -4.82 -13.52 -5.91
C LEU A 58 -4.82 -14.99 -5.47
N ASN A 59 -5.06 -15.20 -4.16
CA ASN A 59 -5.09 -16.50 -3.48
C ASN A 59 -3.74 -17.16 -3.16
N ASP A 60 -2.61 -16.53 -3.45
CA ASP A 60 -1.33 -16.95 -2.88
C ASP A 60 -1.39 -16.94 -1.35
N ILE A 61 -0.50 -17.71 -0.72
CA ILE A 61 -0.33 -17.73 0.74
C ILE A 61 0.89 -16.88 1.08
N LEU A 62 0.67 -15.79 1.80
CA LEU A 62 1.72 -14.94 2.35
C LEU A 62 2.20 -15.53 3.68
N ILE A 63 3.52 -15.70 3.81
CA ILE A 63 4.21 -16.10 5.04
C ILE A 63 5.18 -14.96 5.37
N ILE A 64 4.87 -14.17 6.38
CA ILE A 64 5.61 -12.94 6.69
C ILE A 64 6.21 -13.07 8.08
N HIS A 65 7.52 -13.26 8.13
CA HIS A 65 8.29 -13.31 9.37
C HIS A 65 8.61 -11.88 9.80
N VAL A 66 8.01 -11.45 10.90
CA VAL A 66 8.25 -10.13 11.48
C VAL A 66 9.11 -10.29 12.72
N THR A 67 10.25 -9.59 12.79
CA THR A 67 11.14 -9.59 13.96
C THR A 67 11.22 -8.19 14.54
N ASN A 68 10.92 -8.07 15.84
CA ASN A 68 10.99 -6.82 16.57
C ASN A 68 12.39 -6.63 17.17
N TYR A 69 13.20 -5.75 16.59
CA TYR A 69 14.49 -5.34 17.15
C TYR A 69 14.42 -3.99 17.90
N LEU A 70 13.21 -3.47 18.16
CA LEU A 70 13.03 -2.27 18.98
C LEU A 70 13.40 -2.54 20.45
N PRO A 71 13.68 -1.51 21.26
CA PRO A 71 14.03 -1.66 22.67
C PRO A 71 12.90 -2.30 23.51
N ALA A 72 13.23 -2.72 24.74
CA ALA A 72 12.33 -3.49 25.61
C ALA A 72 10.97 -2.83 25.92
N ASN A 73 10.87 -1.51 25.81
CA ASN A 73 9.63 -0.76 26.03
C ASN A 73 8.78 -0.59 24.75
N GLU A 74 9.23 -1.09 23.61
CA GLU A 74 8.54 -0.97 22.32
C GLU A 74 7.99 -2.32 21.86
N ARG A 75 6.67 -2.42 21.90
CA ARG A 75 5.92 -3.56 21.39
C ARG A 75 5.56 -3.33 19.93
N LEU A 76 5.43 -4.41 19.16
CA LEU A 76 5.16 -4.32 17.72
C LEU A 76 3.99 -5.20 17.32
N SER A 77 3.20 -4.77 16.35
CA SER A 77 2.35 -5.65 15.56
C SER A 77 2.23 -5.07 14.15
N ILE A 78 2.01 -5.89 13.12
CA ILE A 78 1.83 -5.42 11.74
C ILE A 78 0.42 -5.80 11.28
N HIS A 79 -0.36 -4.79 10.90
CA HIS A 79 -1.68 -4.97 10.28
C HIS A 79 -1.58 -4.87 8.76
N PHE A 80 -2.32 -5.74 8.06
CA PHE A 80 -2.35 -5.80 6.59
C PHE A 80 -3.64 -5.15 6.08
N HIS A 81 -3.64 -3.82 6.06
CA HIS A 81 -4.80 -2.99 5.76
C HIS A 81 -5.45 -3.33 4.42
N GLY A 82 -6.72 -3.75 4.48
CA GLY A 82 -7.52 -4.15 3.31
C GLY A 82 -7.50 -5.66 3.03
N MET A 83 -6.66 -6.44 3.72
CA MET A 83 -6.74 -7.90 3.70
C MET A 83 -7.87 -8.40 4.59
N LEU A 84 -8.69 -9.30 4.07
CA LEU A 84 -9.88 -9.75 4.81
C LEU A 84 -9.56 -10.77 5.90
N VAL A 85 -8.46 -11.54 5.75
CA VAL A 85 -7.97 -12.53 6.72
C VAL A 85 -9.05 -13.42 7.38
N GLN A 86 -10.18 -13.65 6.71
CA GLN A 86 -11.40 -14.23 7.29
C GLN A 86 -11.19 -15.64 7.89
N GLN A 87 -10.31 -16.42 7.27
CA GLN A 87 -9.99 -17.78 7.73
C GLN A 87 -8.93 -17.80 8.83
N THR A 88 -8.25 -16.68 9.06
CA THR A 88 -7.11 -16.55 9.97
C THR A 88 -7.19 -15.20 10.71
N PRO A 89 -8.27 -14.92 11.48
CA PRO A 89 -8.47 -13.61 12.11
C PRO A 89 -7.36 -13.24 13.10
N HIS A 90 -6.70 -14.23 13.70
CA HIS A 90 -5.52 -14.03 14.57
C HIS A 90 -4.26 -13.54 13.82
N MET A 91 -4.32 -13.43 12.49
CA MET A 91 -3.26 -12.89 11.63
C MET A 91 -3.53 -11.44 11.20
N ASP A 92 -4.57 -10.81 11.75
CA ASP A 92 -4.95 -9.45 11.38
C ASP A 92 -3.97 -8.38 11.88
N GLY A 93 -3.26 -8.64 12.99
CA GLY A 93 -2.17 -7.75 13.41
C GLY A 93 -2.54 -6.65 14.40
N VAL A 94 -3.72 -6.71 15.02
CA VAL A 94 -4.20 -5.68 15.95
C VAL A 94 -3.86 -6.09 17.39
N SER A 95 -2.95 -5.32 17.99
CA SER A 95 -2.46 -5.53 19.35
C SER A 95 -3.62 -5.58 20.37
N TYR A 96 -3.62 -6.61 21.20
CA TYR A 96 -4.63 -6.88 22.25
C TYR A 96 -6.07 -7.14 21.76
N ILE A 97 -6.30 -7.19 20.44
CA ILE A 97 -7.59 -7.58 19.85
C ILE A 97 -7.47 -8.94 19.17
N THR A 98 -6.60 -9.05 18.16
CA THR A 98 -6.43 -10.28 17.38
C THR A 98 -5.19 -11.07 17.78
N GLN A 99 -4.22 -10.42 18.42
CA GLN A 99 -3.02 -11.07 18.95
C GLN A 99 -2.40 -10.29 20.13
N MET A 100 -1.51 -10.96 20.86
CA MET A 100 -0.54 -10.25 21.70
C MET A 100 0.51 -9.57 20.82
N PRO A 101 1.03 -8.39 21.22
CA PRO A 101 2.11 -7.75 20.50
C PRO A 101 3.39 -8.59 20.51
N ILE A 102 4.21 -8.43 19.49
CA ILE A 102 5.55 -9.00 19.38
C ILE A 102 6.45 -8.23 20.34
N GLU A 103 6.91 -8.90 21.39
CA GLU A 103 7.84 -8.34 22.38
C GLU A 103 9.22 -8.07 21.74
N SER A 104 10.01 -7.20 22.39
CA SER A 104 11.37 -6.89 21.95
C SER A 104 12.22 -8.16 21.81
N GLN A 105 13.04 -8.22 20.75
CA GLN A 105 13.89 -9.35 20.37
C GLN A 105 13.14 -10.65 20.04
N HIS A 106 11.82 -10.59 19.84
CA HIS A 106 11.01 -11.72 19.43
C HIS A 106 10.50 -11.58 17.99
N SER A 107 10.00 -12.69 17.46
CA SER A 107 9.43 -12.75 16.12
C SER A 107 8.03 -13.36 16.14
N PHE A 108 7.22 -12.97 15.17
CA PHE A 108 5.92 -13.59 14.89
C PHE A 108 5.81 -13.84 13.38
N THR A 109 5.15 -14.93 13.01
CA THR A 109 4.95 -15.29 11.60
C THR A 109 3.48 -15.14 11.24
N TYR A 110 3.18 -14.17 10.39
CA TYR A 110 1.85 -14.01 9.80
C TYR A 110 1.69 -14.98 8.64
N VAL A 111 0.62 -15.78 8.65
CA VAL A 111 0.31 -16.73 7.56
C VAL A 111 -1.14 -16.57 7.15
N PHE A 112 -1.38 -15.96 5.99
CA PHE A 112 -2.74 -15.72 5.50
C PHE A 112 -2.79 -15.75 3.96
N ARG A 113 -4.02 -15.88 3.44
CA ARG A 113 -4.28 -15.85 1.99
C ARG A 113 -4.35 -14.41 1.49
N ALA A 114 -3.64 -14.11 0.40
CA ALA A 114 -3.70 -12.84 -0.30
C ALA A 114 -5.08 -12.66 -0.97
N TYR A 115 -6.02 -12.03 -0.26
CA TYR A 115 -7.38 -11.79 -0.74
C TYR A 115 -8.03 -10.60 0.00
N PRO A 116 -8.66 -9.65 -0.72
CA PRO A 116 -8.90 -9.60 -2.17
C PRO A 116 -7.73 -9.05 -3.00
N SER A 117 -7.80 -9.19 -4.32
CA SER A 117 -6.91 -8.50 -5.27
C SER A 117 -7.04 -6.99 -5.16
N GLY A 118 -5.98 -6.23 -5.39
CA GLY A 118 -6.00 -4.77 -5.49
C GLY A 118 -4.82 -4.11 -4.78
N THR A 119 -4.95 -2.79 -4.58
CA THR A 119 -3.99 -1.95 -3.85
C THR A 119 -4.28 -1.97 -2.35
N HIS A 120 -3.35 -2.54 -1.60
CA HIS A 120 -3.36 -2.60 -0.14
C HIS A 120 -2.03 -2.08 0.41
N PHE A 121 -1.92 -2.04 1.72
CA PHE A 121 -0.67 -1.71 2.39
C PHE A 121 -0.63 -2.38 3.75
N TYR A 122 0.52 -2.35 4.39
CA TYR A 122 0.70 -2.81 5.75
C TYR A 122 1.32 -1.71 6.59
N HIS A 123 1.03 -1.70 7.88
CA HIS A 123 1.59 -0.72 8.81
C HIS A 123 1.69 -1.31 10.21
N SER A 124 2.56 -0.72 11.04
CA SER A 124 2.54 -1.04 12.46
C SER A 124 1.18 -0.68 13.06
N HIS A 125 0.66 -1.54 13.91
CA HIS A 125 -0.59 -1.33 14.63
C HIS A 125 -0.37 -1.36 16.16
N ALA A 126 0.81 -0.89 16.58
CA ALA A 126 1.20 -0.65 17.96
C ALA A 126 1.57 0.83 18.17
N GLY A 127 1.03 1.45 19.23
CA GLY A 127 1.22 2.87 19.51
C GLY A 127 0.84 3.74 18.30
N ILE A 128 1.68 4.74 17.99
CA ILE A 128 1.59 5.52 16.75
C ILE A 128 2.77 5.22 15.81
N GLN A 129 3.36 4.01 15.90
CA GLN A 129 4.49 3.59 15.07
C GLN A 129 4.21 3.66 13.56
N SER A 130 2.94 3.58 13.14
CA SER A 130 2.50 3.71 11.75
C SER A 130 2.92 5.02 11.08
N VAL A 131 3.32 6.05 11.84
CA VAL A 131 3.88 7.30 11.29
C VAL A 131 5.11 7.03 10.41
N THR A 132 5.91 6.00 10.74
CA THR A 132 7.14 5.67 9.99
C THR A 132 7.24 4.19 9.59
N ALA A 133 6.50 3.30 10.25
CA ALA A 133 6.49 1.86 9.97
C ALA A 133 5.28 1.47 9.10
N PHE A 134 5.43 1.57 7.79
CA PHE A 134 4.43 1.17 6.80
C PHE A 134 5.07 0.78 5.46
N GLY A 135 4.38 0.00 4.63
CA GLY A 135 4.83 -0.38 3.28
C GLY A 135 3.68 -0.88 2.41
N ALA A 136 3.90 -0.98 1.10
CA ALA A 136 2.84 -1.39 0.17
C ALA A 136 2.62 -2.91 0.13
N LEU A 137 1.37 -3.33 -0.09
CA LEU A 137 0.98 -4.70 -0.35
C LEU A 137 0.09 -4.74 -1.58
N ILE A 138 0.56 -5.32 -2.69
CA ILE A 138 -0.20 -5.39 -3.93
C ILE A 138 -0.59 -6.85 -4.20
N VAL A 139 -1.88 -7.08 -4.41
CA VAL A 139 -2.40 -8.40 -4.81
C VAL A 139 -2.91 -8.31 -6.24
N HIS A 140 -2.19 -8.93 -7.17
CA HIS A 140 -2.55 -8.94 -8.58
C HIS A 140 -3.69 -9.92 -8.86
N ASP A 141 -4.53 -9.57 -9.84
CA ASP A 141 -5.47 -10.51 -10.44
C ASP A 141 -5.29 -10.45 -11.95
N ARG A 142 -4.71 -11.52 -12.51
CA ARG A 142 -4.46 -11.64 -13.96
C ARG A 142 -5.72 -11.46 -14.80
N ARG A 143 -6.91 -11.68 -14.23
CA ARG A 143 -8.20 -11.49 -14.90
C ARG A 143 -8.65 -10.03 -14.95
N LYS A 144 -8.05 -9.16 -14.13
CA LYS A 144 -8.38 -7.74 -13.96
C LYS A 144 -7.34 -6.80 -14.59
N SER A 145 -6.45 -7.32 -15.46
CA SER A 145 -5.37 -6.53 -16.03
C SER A 145 -5.87 -5.49 -17.04
N TRP A 146 -5.47 -4.24 -16.85
CA TRP A 146 -5.75 -3.13 -17.77
C TRP A 146 -4.80 -3.08 -18.98
N ASN A 147 -3.87 -4.04 -19.13
CA ASN A 147 -2.79 -4.00 -20.12
C ASN A 147 -2.05 -2.63 -20.15
N ILE A 148 -1.84 -2.06 -18.96
CA ILE A 148 -1.13 -0.80 -18.73
C ILE A 148 0.00 -1.10 -17.76
N SER A 149 1.19 -0.59 -18.07
CA SER A 149 2.34 -0.75 -17.20
C SER A 149 2.21 0.12 -15.94
N GLU A 150 2.62 -0.44 -14.79
CA GLU A 150 2.85 0.37 -13.60
C GLU A 150 4.13 1.20 -13.75
N VAL A 151 4.23 2.29 -12.98
CA VAL A 151 5.46 3.08 -12.92
C VAL A 151 6.58 2.31 -12.22
N SER A 152 7.83 2.55 -12.64
CA SER A 152 9.01 1.83 -12.11
C SER A 152 9.32 2.14 -10.65
N SER A 153 8.78 3.24 -10.10
CA SER A 153 8.87 3.57 -8.68
C SER A 153 8.08 2.64 -7.76
N GLY A 154 7.19 1.80 -8.33
CA GLY A 154 6.16 1.10 -7.59
C GLY A 154 5.07 2.06 -7.09
N PRO A 155 4.24 1.61 -6.13
CA PRO A 155 3.20 2.44 -5.52
C PRO A 155 3.75 3.75 -4.94
N LEU A 156 2.93 4.80 -4.96
CA LEU A 156 3.21 6.08 -4.34
C LEU A 156 2.50 6.12 -2.98
N LEU A 157 3.28 6.02 -1.91
CA LEU A 157 2.80 6.10 -0.53
C LEU A 157 2.95 7.52 -0.03
N PHE A 158 1.84 8.12 0.39
CA PHE A 158 1.78 9.43 1.02
C PHE A 158 1.83 9.26 2.52
N SER A 159 2.72 9.98 3.19
CA SER A 159 2.83 9.93 4.65
C SER A 159 3.15 11.29 5.25
N ASP A 160 2.81 11.43 6.52
CA ASP A 160 3.16 12.58 7.35
C ASP A 160 4.46 12.30 8.09
N LEU A 161 5.24 13.35 8.37
CA LEU A 161 6.41 13.27 9.25
C LEU A 161 6.46 14.46 10.20
N TRP A 162 6.67 14.18 11.48
CA TRP A 162 6.99 15.18 12.52
C TRP A 162 8.47 15.10 12.84
N PHE A 163 9.12 16.26 12.90
CA PHE A 163 10.48 16.38 13.42
C PHE A 163 10.45 16.67 14.93
N GLU A 164 9.58 17.59 15.35
CA GLU A 164 9.39 17.99 16.74
C GLU A 164 7.88 18.16 17.05
N PRO A 165 7.36 17.59 18.13
CA PRO A 165 8.02 16.62 19.01
C PRO A 165 8.22 15.26 18.33
N ASP A 166 9.19 14.48 18.79
CA ASP A 166 9.43 13.12 18.30
C ASP A 166 8.26 12.16 18.60
N ARG A 167 8.22 10.98 17.96
CA ARG A 167 7.07 10.05 18.08
C ARG A 167 6.79 9.66 19.54
N LEU A 168 7.81 9.36 20.33
CA LEU A 168 7.63 8.94 21.72
C LEU A 168 7.04 10.06 22.58
N THR A 169 7.53 11.28 22.37
CA THR A 169 7.00 12.48 23.02
C THR A 169 5.56 12.75 22.59
N GLN A 170 5.22 12.53 21.32
CA GLN A 170 3.84 12.62 20.85
C GLN A 170 2.93 11.61 21.56
N GLU A 171 3.31 10.34 21.65
CA GLU A 171 2.53 9.32 22.36
C GLU A 171 2.31 9.70 23.83
N HIS A 172 3.36 10.14 24.52
CA HIS A 172 3.26 10.62 25.90
C HIS A 172 2.30 11.80 26.04
N ASN A 173 2.41 12.79 25.15
CA ASN A 173 1.61 14.01 25.16
C ASN A 173 0.12 13.76 24.91
N LEU A 174 -0.21 12.83 24.00
CA LEU A 174 -1.59 12.44 23.71
C LEU A 174 -2.27 11.71 24.88
N LEU A 175 -1.49 11.08 25.75
CA LEU A 175 -1.97 10.36 26.94
C LEU A 175 -1.91 11.22 28.21
N ALA A 176 -1.35 12.43 28.14
CA ALA A 176 -1.18 13.32 29.29
C ALA A 176 -2.52 13.89 29.79
N SER A 177 -2.52 14.32 31.06
CA SER A 177 -3.61 15.09 31.66
C SER A 177 -3.03 16.35 32.31
N PRO A 178 -3.23 17.55 31.73
CA PRO A 178 -4.08 17.83 30.57
C PRO A 178 -3.52 17.25 29.26
N PHE A 179 -4.42 16.95 28.33
CA PHE A 179 -4.09 16.51 26.98
C PHE A 179 -3.22 17.52 26.25
N ILE A 180 -2.16 17.05 25.58
CA ILE A 180 -1.27 17.89 24.77
C ILE A 180 -1.36 17.44 23.31
N TRP A 181 -1.84 18.32 22.43
CA TRP A 181 -1.93 18.05 21.01
C TRP A 181 -0.55 17.99 20.34
N GLN A 182 -0.33 17.00 19.48
CA GLN A 182 0.92 16.79 18.75
C GLN A 182 1.22 17.86 17.68
N GLY A 183 0.24 18.66 17.28
CA GLY A 183 0.38 19.67 16.22
C GLY A 183 0.26 19.09 14.81
N GLU A 184 0.50 19.94 13.81
CA GLU A 184 0.52 19.56 12.39
C GLU A 184 1.86 18.91 12.01
N PRO A 185 1.87 18.01 11.00
CA PRO A 185 3.11 17.40 10.55
C PRO A 185 4.06 18.42 9.94
N THR A 186 5.36 18.21 10.12
CA THR A 186 6.41 19.05 9.55
C THR A 186 6.48 18.91 8.04
N TYR A 187 6.35 17.68 7.53
CA TYR A 187 6.44 17.38 6.10
C TYR A 187 5.40 16.36 5.65
N LEU A 188 4.98 16.51 4.39
CA LEU A 188 4.39 15.44 3.61
C LEU A 188 5.50 14.77 2.79
N LEU A 189 5.44 13.45 2.69
CA LEU A 189 6.39 12.63 1.95
C LEU A 189 5.68 11.81 0.87
N ILE A 190 6.35 11.61 -0.26
CA ILE A 190 6.01 10.58 -1.24
C ILE A 190 7.14 9.56 -1.23
N ASN A 191 6.83 8.30 -0.92
CA ASN A 191 7.80 7.22 -0.78
C ASN A 191 8.98 7.61 0.11
N GLY A 192 8.68 8.21 1.28
CA GLY A 192 9.67 8.59 2.29
C GLY A 192 10.53 9.80 1.93
N LYS A 193 10.25 10.48 0.80
CA LYS A 193 11.03 11.61 0.29
C LYS A 193 10.20 12.89 0.19
N ARG A 194 10.82 14.03 0.48
CA ARG A 194 10.24 15.36 0.25
C ARG A 194 10.27 15.73 -1.24
N ASP A 195 11.45 15.61 -1.86
CA ASP A 195 11.67 15.95 -3.26
C ASP A 195 11.61 14.70 -4.14
N PHE A 196 10.44 14.06 -4.16
CA PHE A 196 10.23 12.83 -4.93
C PHE A 196 10.13 13.11 -6.43
N ILE A 197 10.91 12.39 -7.24
CA ILE A 197 10.93 12.51 -8.70
C ILE A 197 10.42 11.21 -9.31
N LEU A 198 9.36 11.31 -10.12
CA LEU A 198 8.83 10.21 -10.92
C LEU A 198 9.31 10.36 -12.37
N THR A 199 10.15 9.42 -12.82
CA THR A 199 10.63 9.39 -14.22
C THR A 199 9.73 8.51 -15.06
N VAL A 200 9.30 9.02 -16.22
CA VAL A 200 8.37 8.33 -17.13
C VAL A 200 8.77 8.53 -18.58
N ASP A 201 8.48 7.52 -19.42
CA ASP A 201 8.62 7.65 -20.87
C ASP A 201 7.53 8.56 -21.46
N PRO A 202 7.82 9.34 -22.51
CA PRO A 202 6.83 10.15 -23.22
C PRO A 202 5.82 9.28 -23.99
N ASN A 203 4.62 9.83 -24.23
CA ASN A 203 3.56 9.22 -25.03
C ASN A 203 3.16 7.79 -24.56
N LYS A 204 3.05 7.60 -23.24
CA LYS A 204 2.75 6.30 -22.64
C LYS A 204 1.72 6.45 -21.52
N LYS A 205 0.89 5.42 -21.36
CA LYS A 205 -0.03 5.29 -20.25
C LYS A 205 0.63 4.55 -19.10
N TYR A 206 0.43 5.05 -17.89
CA TYR A 206 0.93 4.44 -16.67
C TYR A 206 -0.19 4.28 -15.65
N LEU A 207 -0.18 3.15 -14.96
CA LEU A 207 -0.99 2.93 -13.76
C LEU A 207 -0.16 3.37 -12.54
N LEU A 208 -0.71 4.32 -11.78
CA LEU A 208 -0.15 4.78 -10.51
C LEU A 208 -1.06 4.26 -9.40
N ARG A 209 -0.48 3.55 -8.44
CA ARG A 209 -1.16 3.14 -7.21
C ARG A 209 -0.84 4.15 -6.12
N LEU A 210 -1.85 4.88 -5.68
CA LEU A 210 -1.76 5.90 -4.64
C LEU A 210 -2.23 5.29 -3.32
N ILE A 211 -1.42 5.40 -2.27
CA ILE A 211 -1.72 4.85 -0.94
C ILE A 211 -1.56 5.98 0.07
N CYS A 212 -2.62 6.31 0.80
CA CYS A 212 -2.56 7.32 1.86
C CYS A 212 -2.23 6.65 3.20
N ALA A 213 -0.94 6.53 3.51
CA ALA A 213 -0.41 6.01 4.78
C ALA A 213 -0.14 7.15 5.78
N THR A 214 -0.88 8.25 5.69
CA THR A 214 -0.82 9.35 6.65
C THR A 214 -1.37 8.91 8.01
N THR A 215 -0.90 9.53 9.08
CA THR A 215 -1.46 9.29 10.44
C THR A 215 -2.44 10.39 10.83
N LEU A 216 -2.36 11.58 10.21
CA LEU A 216 -3.26 12.70 10.49
C LEU A 216 -3.86 13.31 9.23
N SER A 217 -3.06 13.53 8.19
CA SER A 217 -3.45 14.38 7.07
C SER A 217 -4.41 13.69 6.11
N THR A 218 -5.48 14.41 5.72
CA THR A 218 -6.14 14.18 4.43
C THR A 218 -5.39 14.98 3.37
N VAL A 219 -5.02 14.33 2.28
CA VAL A 219 -4.19 14.95 1.23
C VAL A 219 -4.96 15.06 -0.07
N VAL A 220 -4.68 16.12 -0.82
CA VAL A 220 -5.04 16.22 -2.23
C VAL A 220 -3.79 15.97 -3.07
N PHE A 221 -3.91 15.10 -4.08
CA PHE A 221 -2.88 14.79 -5.05
C PHE A 221 -3.31 15.20 -6.45
N GLY A 222 -2.40 15.80 -7.22
CA GLY A 222 -2.60 16.12 -8.64
C GLY A 222 -1.28 16.26 -9.37
N ILE A 223 -1.31 16.15 -10.69
CA ILE A 223 -0.13 16.28 -11.55
C ILE A 223 -0.42 17.38 -12.57
N ASP A 224 0.43 18.41 -12.62
CA ASP A 224 0.22 19.56 -13.49
C ASP A 224 0.06 19.13 -14.95
N LYS A 225 -0.99 19.64 -15.61
CA LYS A 225 -1.39 19.32 -17.00
C LYS A 225 -1.61 17.82 -17.31
N HIS A 226 -1.74 16.95 -16.32
CA HIS A 226 -1.96 15.51 -16.48
C HIS A 226 -3.22 15.09 -15.73
N PRO A 227 -4.41 15.21 -16.36
CA PRO A 227 -5.63 14.65 -15.79
C PRO A 227 -5.50 13.13 -15.64
N MET A 228 -6.12 12.61 -14.59
CA MET A 228 -6.09 11.21 -14.20
C MET A 228 -7.41 10.52 -14.56
N THR A 229 -7.34 9.21 -14.79
CA THR A 229 -8.51 8.33 -14.84
C THR A 229 -8.49 7.38 -13.66
N ILE A 230 -9.46 7.49 -12.75
CA ILE A 230 -9.57 6.59 -11.59
C ILE A 230 -10.15 5.25 -12.04
N VAL A 231 -9.49 4.14 -11.69
CA VAL A 231 -9.93 2.78 -12.06
C VAL A 231 -10.10 1.83 -10.88
N GLU A 232 -9.54 2.16 -9.71
CA GLU A 232 -9.63 1.35 -8.49
C GLU A 232 -9.77 2.25 -7.27
N VAL A 233 -10.59 1.84 -6.30
CA VAL A 233 -10.72 2.45 -4.96
C VAL A 233 -10.68 1.33 -3.92
N ASP A 234 -9.76 1.43 -2.96
CA ASP A 234 -9.58 0.49 -1.84
C ASP A 234 -9.54 -0.99 -2.28
N GLY A 235 -8.82 -1.27 -3.38
CA GLY A 235 -8.68 -2.61 -3.96
C GLY A 235 -9.86 -3.08 -4.83
N THR A 236 -10.92 -2.27 -4.93
CA THR A 236 -12.09 -2.57 -5.74
C THR A 236 -12.03 -1.81 -7.06
N LEU A 237 -12.11 -2.53 -8.19
CA LEU A 237 -12.25 -1.90 -9.49
C LEU A 237 -13.57 -1.15 -9.57
N ILE A 238 -13.52 0.05 -10.13
CA ILE A 238 -14.69 0.88 -10.38
C ILE A 238 -14.91 1.06 -11.89
N ILE A 239 -16.09 1.57 -12.25
CA ILE A 239 -16.30 2.12 -13.58
C ILE A 239 -15.36 3.33 -13.72
N PRO A 240 -14.46 3.35 -14.73
CA PRO A 240 -13.46 4.40 -14.87
C PRO A 240 -14.06 5.82 -14.79
N LYS A 241 -13.39 6.69 -14.02
CA LYS A 241 -13.73 8.11 -13.91
C LYS A 241 -12.61 8.94 -14.52
N GLU A 242 -12.86 9.45 -15.72
CA GLU A 242 -11.89 10.19 -16.54
C GLU A 242 -11.84 11.68 -16.18
N ASN A 243 -10.80 12.37 -16.68
CA ASN A 243 -10.63 13.82 -16.61
C ASN A 243 -10.59 14.40 -15.18
N ILE A 244 -10.04 13.65 -14.23
CA ILE A 244 -9.91 14.08 -12.84
C ILE A 244 -8.60 14.85 -12.67
N SER A 245 -8.66 16.14 -12.32
CA SER A 245 -7.48 17.00 -12.14
C SER A 245 -6.76 16.75 -10.82
N SER A 246 -7.51 16.39 -9.78
CA SER A 246 -6.97 16.07 -8.46
C SER A 246 -7.86 15.09 -7.71
N ILE A 247 -7.25 14.34 -6.80
CA ILE A 247 -7.91 13.32 -5.98
C ILE A 247 -7.61 13.62 -4.53
N GLU A 248 -8.64 13.51 -3.69
CA GLU A 248 -8.49 13.58 -2.25
C GLU A 248 -8.40 12.17 -1.66
N LEU A 249 -7.45 11.96 -0.75
CA LEU A 249 -7.22 10.72 -0.06
C LEU A 249 -7.10 10.97 1.45
N SER A 250 -7.93 10.31 2.24
CA SER A 250 -7.80 10.26 3.69
C SER A 250 -6.95 9.07 4.12
N SER A 251 -6.45 9.10 5.36
CA SER A 251 -5.67 8.00 5.94
C SER A 251 -6.34 6.65 5.74
N GLY A 252 -5.57 5.67 5.24
CA GLY A 252 -6.03 4.32 4.94
C GLY A 252 -6.60 4.14 3.53
N GLN A 253 -6.93 5.20 2.80
CA GLN A 253 -7.52 5.07 1.45
C GLN A 253 -6.46 4.81 0.37
N ARG A 254 -6.87 4.08 -0.67
CA ARG A 254 -6.05 3.74 -1.83
C ARG A 254 -6.82 4.00 -3.11
N TYR A 255 -6.11 4.50 -4.12
CA TYR A 255 -6.63 4.67 -5.47
C TYR A 255 -5.64 4.09 -6.48
N ALA A 256 -6.14 3.50 -7.56
CA ALA A 256 -5.32 3.30 -8.76
C ALA A 256 -5.82 4.21 -9.87
N VAL A 257 -4.88 4.93 -10.48
CA VAL A 257 -5.16 5.97 -11.47
C VAL A 257 -4.30 5.77 -12.71
N ILE A 258 -4.86 6.03 -13.87
CA ILE A 258 -4.14 6.04 -15.14
C ILE A 258 -3.78 7.47 -15.48
N ILE A 259 -2.53 7.70 -15.85
CA ILE A 259 -2.05 8.95 -16.47
C ILE A 259 -1.55 8.67 -17.88
N GLU A 260 -1.63 9.67 -18.75
CA GLU A 260 -1.04 9.64 -20.09
C GLU A 260 0.00 10.74 -20.22
N THR A 261 1.26 10.36 -20.45
CA THR A 261 2.38 11.30 -20.56
C THR A 261 2.35 12.03 -21.91
N LYS A 262 2.80 13.29 -21.91
CA LYS A 262 2.89 14.08 -23.14
C LYS A 262 3.92 13.50 -24.10
N LYS A 263 3.79 13.86 -25.39
CA LYS A 263 4.75 13.48 -26.45
C LYS A 263 6.12 14.15 -26.30
N GLN A 264 6.17 15.31 -25.67
CA GLN A 264 7.40 16.10 -25.53
C GLN A 264 8.10 15.78 -24.20
N THR A 265 9.43 15.69 -24.24
CA THR A 265 10.28 15.33 -23.10
C THR A 265 10.97 16.52 -22.42
N LYS A 266 10.65 17.75 -22.83
CA LYS A 266 11.41 18.96 -22.43
C LYS A 266 10.85 19.68 -21.20
N GLU A 267 9.73 19.24 -20.64
CA GLU A 267 9.09 19.88 -19.50
C GLU A 267 9.06 18.94 -18.29
N ILE A 268 9.36 19.49 -17.11
CA ILE A 268 9.11 18.85 -15.83
C ILE A 268 7.74 19.31 -15.35
N TYR A 269 6.88 18.37 -14.98
CA TYR A 269 5.55 18.64 -14.43
C TYR A 269 5.57 18.45 -12.92
N LEU A 270 4.94 19.37 -12.20
CA LEU A 270 4.87 19.30 -10.75
C LEU A 270 3.82 18.29 -10.33
N MET A 271 4.20 17.37 -9.43
CA MET A 271 3.26 16.60 -8.64
C MET A 271 2.96 17.38 -7.36
N GLN A 272 1.72 17.79 -7.18
CA GLN A 272 1.29 18.53 -6.01
C GLN A 272 0.63 17.58 -5.01
N LEU A 273 1.16 17.57 -3.79
CA LEU A 273 0.58 16.93 -2.62
C LEU A 273 0.37 18.00 -1.55
N ALA A 274 -0.86 18.17 -1.07
CA ALA A 274 -1.20 19.21 -0.10
C ALA A 274 -2.21 18.74 0.94
N ILE A 275 -2.11 19.22 2.18
CA ILE A 275 -3.07 18.92 3.25
C ILE A 275 -4.38 19.67 2.98
N ARG A 276 -5.52 19.02 3.21
CA ARG A 276 -6.87 19.61 3.17
C ARG A 276 -7.58 19.46 4.51
N TRP A 277 -8.64 20.26 4.70
CA TRP A 277 -9.55 20.20 5.84
C TRP A 277 -8.95 20.48 7.23
N ARG A 278 -7.73 21.02 7.26
CA ARG A 278 -7.06 21.44 8.48
C ARG A 278 -6.67 22.90 8.35
N ALA A 279 -6.77 23.65 9.45
CA ALA A 279 -6.31 25.02 9.47
C ALA A 279 -4.77 24.98 9.35
N SER A 280 -4.24 25.35 8.18
CA SER A 280 -2.84 25.75 8.12
C SER A 280 -2.76 27.01 8.97
N ASN A 281 -2.03 26.96 10.08
CA ASN A 281 -1.45 28.18 10.62
C ASN A 281 -0.43 28.68 9.58
N ASN A 282 -0.92 29.32 8.51
CA ASN A 282 -0.13 30.21 7.67
C ASN A 282 0.14 31.47 8.51
N GLY A 283 0.80 31.29 9.65
CA GLY A 283 1.61 32.29 10.28
C GLY A 283 2.94 32.22 9.57
N ALA A 284 3.18 33.22 8.72
CA ALA A 284 4.53 33.56 8.30
C ALA A 284 5.50 33.43 9.48
N ARG A 285 6.52 32.60 9.30
CA ARG A 285 7.83 32.75 9.92
C ARG A 285 8.88 32.52 8.85
#